data_AF-Q2HSG7-F1
#
_entry.id   AF-Q2HSG7-F1
#
_cell.length_a   1.000
_cell.length_b   1.000
_cell.length_c   1.000
_cell.angle_alpha   90.00
_cell.angle_beta   90.00
_cell.angle_gamma   90.00
#
_symmetry.space_group_name_H-M   'P 1'
#
loop_
_entity.id
_entity.type
_entity.pdbx_description
1 polymer ?
#
loop_
_entity_poly.entity_id
_entity_poly.type
_entity_poly.pdbx_seq_one_letter_code
_entity_poly.pdbx_strand_id
1 'polypeptide(L)'
;METEKSVAAKIKKVRNDIPNDLVFSILSKLPVKSLNRFGCVRKSWSILFKNRYFMSMFRKNLLCKNHSYYKDTSLLQLETVTIDSELKFVLYSLSGERYQNKTKLDWPNLFEEADPEFDVVGSGSINGILCLVSKSQPNNRVVFWNPTTDEFKIVPISLRESVRHVDVEITRHGFGYVSIADEYKLIRQVMYNPKSDTDDSSLEDVSYDLFWEIYSLRSNSWRELHSDVPYDYREDGICLDGMCHWLGEDGYDIDRVDEVYLLSFDLSKEAFLITPIPSECDSRIFQMAWKDLVVLNGFIALISHYKQNDTFHISILGEIGVKESWTKLYIVCPLPCIERPITSGNKRYIISNVVDGTLVCIDLSTLMVEQLNFEGYRFWGKTIIYKQSSLPIGGINQ
;
A
#
# COMPACT_ATOMS: atom_id res chain seq x y z
N MET A 1 -67.05 -0.72 57.12
CA MET A 1 -65.90 0.19 56.98
C MET A 1 -64.79 -0.63 56.35
N GLU A 2 -64.61 -0.41 55.06
CA GLU A 2 -63.96 -1.31 54.11
C GLU A 2 -62.44 -1.31 54.24
N THR A 3 -61.85 -2.48 54.05
CA THR A 3 -60.40 -2.70 53.94
C THR A 3 -59.97 -2.49 52.50
N GLU A 4 -59.33 -1.36 52.20
CA GLU A 4 -58.71 -1.10 50.90
C GLU A 4 -57.48 -2.01 50.70
N LYS A 5 -57.62 -2.97 49.78
CA LYS A 5 -56.49 -3.70 49.18
C LYS A 5 -55.85 -2.82 48.10
N SER A 6 -54.71 -2.22 48.41
CA SER A 6 -53.82 -1.65 47.41
C SER A 6 -53.08 -2.77 46.67
N VAL A 7 -53.49 -3.05 45.43
CA VAL A 7 -52.77 -3.91 44.49
C VAL A 7 -51.75 -3.06 43.76
N ALA A 8 -50.48 -3.15 44.19
CA ALA A 8 -49.38 -2.56 43.44
C ALA A 8 -49.15 -3.34 42.15
N ALA A 9 -49.65 -2.81 41.03
CA ALA A 9 -49.32 -3.30 39.70
C ALA A 9 -47.83 -3.06 39.41
N LYS A 10 -47.03 -4.14 39.42
CA LYS A 10 -45.68 -4.12 38.86
C LYS A 10 -45.78 -3.84 37.35
N ILE A 11 -45.58 -2.58 36.96
CA ILE A 11 -45.36 -2.22 35.56
C ILE A 11 -44.09 -2.96 35.11
N LYS A 12 -44.26 -4.05 34.35
CA LYS A 12 -43.19 -4.70 33.61
C LYS A 12 -42.71 -3.69 32.58
N LYS A 13 -41.59 -3.02 32.87
CA LYS A 13 -40.86 -2.18 31.92
C LYS A 13 -40.48 -3.08 30.74
N VAL A 14 -41.22 -3.00 29.64
CA VAL A 14 -40.89 -3.72 28.40
C VAL A 14 -39.51 -3.22 27.99
N ARG A 15 -38.52 -4.12 28.02
CA ARG A 15 -37.18 -3.84 27.51
C ARG A 15 -37.31 -3.70 26.00
N ASN A 16 -37.37 -2.47 25.50
CA ASN A 16 -37.23 -2.16 24.07
C ASN A 16 -35.76 -2.27 23.60
N ASP A 17 -34.98 -3.13 24.25
CA ASP A 17 -33.56 -3.29 23.97
C ASP A 17 -33.41 -4.18 22.73
N ILE A 18 -32.93 -3.60 21.63
CA ILE A 18 -32.54 -4.36 20.44
C ILE A 18 -31.45 -5.36 20.85
N PRO A 19 -31.59 -6.65 20.52
CA PRO A 19 -30.56 -7.66 20.79
C PRO A 19 -29.17 -7.23 20.29
N ASN A 20 -28.14 -7.45 21.10
CA ASN A 20 -26.76 -7.07 20.75
C ASN A 20 -26.29 -7.73 19.44
N ASP A 21 -26.77 -8.93 19.12
CA ASP A 21 -26.44 -9.63 17.87
C ASP A 21 -26.90 -8.84 16.64
N LEU A 22 -28.10 -8.27 16.68
CA LEU A 22 -28.63 -7.44 15.59
C LEU A 22 -27.86 -6.13 15.49
N VAL A 23 -27.59 -5.50 16.64
CA VAL A 23 -26.77 -4.27 16.69
C VAL A 23 -25.39 -4.52 16.09
N PHE A 24 -24.71 -5.58 16.51
CA PHE A 24 -23.38 -5.90 16.00
C PHE A 24 -23.41 -6.29 14.52
N SER A 25 -24.44 -6.99 14.04
CA SER A 25 -24.61 -7.32 12.62
C SER A 25 -24.74 -6.07 11.74
N ILE A 26 -25.41 -5.03 12.23
CA ILE A 26 -25.51 -3.74 11.54
C ILE A 26 -24.18 -2.98 11.61
N LEU A 27 -23.66 -2.79 12.83
CA LEU A 27 -22.45 -2.01 13.07
C LEU A 27 -21.24 -2.60 12.34
N SER A 28 -21.08 -3.92 12.34
CA SER A 28 -19.96 -4.60 11.69
C SER A 28 -19.90 -4.44 10.17
N LYS A 29 -20.91 -3.85 9.52
CA LYS A 29 -20.92 -3.56 8.07
C LYS A 29 -20.51 -2.12 7.75
N LEU A 30 -20.43 -1.25 8.76
CA LEU A 30 -20.16 0.17 8.62
C LEU A 30 -18.66 0.44 8.46
N PRO A 31 -18.28 1.55 7.80
CA PRO A 31 -16.89 2.01 7.77
C PRO A 31 -16.33 2.23 9.19
N VAL A 32 -15.04 1.95 9.38
CA VAL A 32 -14.32 2.15 10.66
C VAL A 32 -14.49 3.59 11.16
N LYS A 33 -14.39 4.58 10.28
CA LYS A 33 -14.65 6.00 10.60
C LYS A 33 -16.03 6.23 11.26
N SER A 34 -17.08 5.58 10.75
CA SER A 34 -18.41 5.69 11.34
C SER A 34 -18.51 4.98 12.69
N LEU A 35 -17.86 3.82 12.83
CA LEU A 35 -17.80 3.08 14.10
C LEU A 35 -17.11 3.89 15.20
N ASN A 36 -16.00 4.56 14.88
CA ASN A 36 -15.30 5.43 15.81
C ASN A 36 -16.19 6.58 16.30
N ARG A 37 -16.91 7.24 15.38
CA ARG A 37 -17.87 8.30 15.74
C ARG A 37 -19.03 7.78 16.59
N PHE A 38 -19.49 6.56 16.36
CA PHE A 38 -20.56 5.95 17.15
C PHE A 38 -20.15 5.59 18.57
N GLY A 39 -18.85 5.51 18.87
CA GLY A 39 -18.35 5.44 20.24
C GLY A 39 -18.88 6.56 21.14
N CYS A 40 -19.18 7.74 20.57
CA CYS A 40 -19.74 8.88 21.31
C CYS A 40 -21.22 8.70 21.69
N VAL A 41 -21.95 7.83 20.99
CA VAL A 41 -23.39 7.62 21.21
C VAL A 41 -23.65 6.72 22.43
N ARG A 42 -22.82 5.68 22.61
CA ARG A 42 -22.97 4.72 23.70
C ARG A 42 -21.60 4.23 24.18
N LYS A 43 -21.37 4.23 25.49
CA LYS A 43 -20.11 3.74 26.08
C LYS A 43 -19.73 2.32 25.68
N SER A 44 -20.71 1.42 25.53
CA SER A 44 -20.43 0.05 25.05
C SER A 44 -19.95 0.02 23.59
N TRP A 45 -20.21 1.08 22.82
CA TRP A 45 -19.78 1.18 21.42
C TRP A 45 -18.35 1.71 21.27
N SER A 46 -17.82 2.45 22.24
CA SER A 46 -16.42 2.91 22.20
C SER A 46 -15.41 1.77 22.37
N ILE A 47 -15.87 0.58 22.80
CA ILE A 47 -15.04 -0.61 23.00
C ILE A 47 -15.42 -1.76 22.05
N LEU A 48 -16.10 -1.48 20.92
CA LEU A 48 -16.53 -2.50 19.96
C LEU A 48 -15.38 -3.38 19.48
N PHE A 49 -14.26 -2.76 19.09
CA PHE A 49 -13.09 -3.50 18.61
C PHE A 49 -12.39 -4.33 19.70
N LYS A 50 -12.71 -4.12 20.98
CA LYS A 50 -12.26 -4.99 22.09
C LYS A 50 -13.18 -6.20 22.30
N ASN A 51 -14.39 -6.18 21.75
CA ASN A 51 -15.33 -7.29 21.84
C ASN A 51 -15.01 -8.36 20.78
N ARG A 52 -14.61 -9.57 21.24
CA ARG A 52 -14.21 -10.68 20.35
C ARG A 52 -15.30 -11.10 19.35
N TYR A 53 -16.57 -11.08 19.77
CA TYR A 53 -17.68 -11.48 18.91
C TYR A 53 -17.97 -10.43 17.83
N PHE A 54 -17.96 -9.14 18.21
CA PHE A 54 -18.04 -8.05 17.24
C PHE A 54 -16.87 -8.11 16.23
N MET A 55 -15.63 -8.29 16.71
CA MET A 55 -14.44 -8.40 15.86
C MET A 55 -14.54 -9.55 14.87
N SER A 56 -15.05 -10.71 15.30
CA SER A 56 -15.28 -11.84 14.40
C SER A 56 -16.27 -11.49 13.27
N MET A 57 -17.40 -10.84 13.60
CA MET A 57 -18.35 -10.40 12.59
C MET A 57 -17.80 -9.30 11.69
N PHE A 58 -17.06 -8.33 12.25
CA PHE A 58 -16.43 -7.26 11.50
C PHE A 58 -15.42 -7.80 10.49
N ARG A 59 -14.50 -8.68 10.91
CA ARG A 59 -13.55 -9.36 10.02
C ARG A 59 -14.26 -10.17 8.94
N LYS A 60 -15.29 -10.93 9.30
CA LYS A 60 -16.09 -11.68 8.33
C LYS A 60 -16.71 -10.74 7.30
N ASN A 61 -17.32 -9.63 7.70
CA ASN A 61 -17.91 -8.68 6.76
C ASN A 61 -16.87 -7.96 5.90
N LEU A 62 -15.71 -7.62 6.47
CA LEU A 62 -14.58 -7.06 5.74
C LEU A 62 -14.13 -7.99 4.61
N LEU A 63 -14.04 -9.31 4.88
CA LEU A 63 -13.57 -10.33 3.94
C LEU A 63 -14.68 -10.89 3.02
N CYS A 64 -15.94 -10.91 3.46
CA CYS A 64 -17.06 -11.43 2.68
C CYS A 64 -17.54 -10.47 1.60
N LYS A 65 -17.25 -9.16 1.73
CA LYS A 65 -17.41 -8.25 0.60
C LYS A 65 -16.40 -8.67 -0.46
N ASN A 66 -16.87 -9.31 -1.54
CA ASN A 66 -16.11 -9.38 -2.78
C ASN A 66 -15.95 -7.93 -3.23
N HIS A 67 -14.90 -7.28 -2.74
CA HIS A 67 -14.62 -5.91 -3.12
C HIS A 67 -14.37 -5.94 -4.62
N SER A 68 -15.01 -5.01 -5.35
CA SER A 68 -14.79 -4.82 -6.79
C SER A 68 -13.31 -4.66 -7.17
N TYR A 69 -12.48 -4.37 -6.17
CA TYR A 69 -11.04 -4.24 -6.26
C TYR A 69 -10.36 -5.55 -6.74
N TYR A 70 -10.73 -6.71 -6.19
CA TYR A 70 -10.14 -8.00 -6.59
C TYR A 70 -10.96 -8.80 -7.60
N LYS A 71 -12.04 -8.21 -8.13
CA LYS A 71 -12.83 -8.88 -9.16
C LYS A 71 -12.01 -8.88 -10.46
N ASP A 72 -11.81 -10.07 -11.01
CA ASP A 72 -11.09 -10.29 -12.29
C ASP A 72 -9.62 -9.81 -12.25
N THR A 73 -8.99 -9.86 -11.07
CA THR A 73 -7.56 -9.52 -10.90
C THR A 73 -6.66 -10.75 -11.00
N SER A 74 -5.54 -10.61 -11.69
CA SER A 74 -4.39 -11.51 -11.59
C SER A 74 -3.30 -10.89 -10.70
N LEU A 75 -2.29 -11.68 -10.35
CA LEU A 75 -1.07 -11.16 -9.75
C LEU A 75 0.01 -11.12 -10.82
N LEU A 76 0.80 -10.06 -10.87
CA LEU A 76 2.03 -10.06 -11.65
C LEU A 76 3.21 -10.14 -10.69
N GLN A 77 4.16 -11.00 -11.01
CA GLN A 77 5.37 -11.22 -10.26
C GLN A 77 6.56 -10.74 -11.10
N LEU A 78 7.21 -9.69 -10.64
CA LEU A 78 8.50 -9.26 -11.18
C LEU A 78 9.58 -10.16 -10.57
N GLU A 79 10.40 -10.78 -11.40
CA GLU A 79 11.50 -11.65 -10.97
C GLU A 79 12.81 -11.23 -11.65
N THR A 80 13.91 -11.26 -10.90
CA THR A 80 15.25 -11.21 -11.46
C THR A 80 15.71 -12.65 -11.72
N VAL A 81 16.02 -12.97 -12.98
CA VAL A 81 16.46 -14.29 -13.40
C VAL A 81 17.82 -14.19 -14.10
N THR A 82 18.68 -15.18 -13.90
CA THR A 82 19.94 -15.27 -14.65
C THR A 82 19.70 -16.09 -15.93
N ILE A 83 19.85 -15.47 -17.09
CA ILE A 83 19.75 -16.11 -18.41
C ILE A 83 21.07 -15.87 -19.12
N ASP A 84 21.74 -16.94 -19.54
CA ASP A 84 23.03 -16.88 -20.26
C ASP A 84 24.14 -16.09 -19.51
N SER A 85 24.13 -16.14 -18.19
CA SER A 85 25.04 -15.39 -17.28
C SER A 85 24.76 -13.89 -17.16
N GLU A 86 23.63 -13.42 -17.70
CA GLU A 86 23.14 -12.03 -17.55
C GLU A 86 21.92 -11.99 -16.62
N LEU A 87 21.83 -10.96 -15.79
CA LEU A 87 20.65 -10.71 -14.95
C LEU A 87 19.57 -10.05 -15.80
N LYS A 88 18.38 -10.66 -15.86
CA LYS A 88 17.22 -10.17 -16.61
C LYS A 88 16.02 -10.01 -15.70
N PHE A 89 15.27 -8.94 -15.91
CA PHE A 89 14.03 -8.66 -15.21
C PHE A 89 12.86 -9.17 -16.04
N VAL A 90 12.07 -10.07 -15.46
CA VAL A 90 10.97 -10.74 -16.15
C VAL A 90 9.69 -10.57 -15.34
N LEU A 91 8.60 -10.20 -16.04
CA LEU A 91 7.28 -10.11 -15.44
C LEU A 91 6.48 -11.39 -15.78
N TYR A 92 5.95 -12.04 -14.75
CA TYR A 92 5.08 -13.20 -14.90
C TYR A 92 3.66 -12.85 -14.47
N SER A 93 2.67 -13.25 -15.26
CA SER A 93 1.27 -13.26 -14.84
C SER A 93 0.97 -14.58 -14.12
N LEU A 94 0.48 -14.46 -12.89
CA LEU A 94 -0.01 -15.54 -12.05
C LEU A 94 -1.53 -15.51 -12.02
N SER A 95 -2.17 -16.59 -12.47
CA SER A 95 -3.63 -16.70 -12.58
C SER A 95 -4.17 -18.01 -12.01
N GLY A 96 -5.50 -18.08 -11.82
CA GLY A 96 -6.19 -19.18 -11.14
C GLY A 96 -6.41 -18.91 -9.65
N GLU A 97 -7.32 -19.67 -9.02
CA GLU A 97 -7.73 -19.44 -7.62
C GLU A 97 -6.58 -19.57 -6.60
N ARG A 98 -5.57 -20.36 -6.93
CA ARG A 98 -4.35 -20.56 -6.13
C ARG A 98 -3.11 -20.03 -6.85
N TYR A 99 -3.32 -19.14 -7.82
CA TYR A 99 -2.28 -18.56 -8.66
C TYR A 99 -1.46 -19.57 -9.46
N GLN A 100 -1.95 -20.82 -9.61
CA GLN A 100 -1.22 -21.97 -10.14
C GLN A 100 -0.70 -21.84 -11.59
N ASN A 101 -1.25 -20.91 -12.36
CA ASN A 101 -0.86 -20.70 -13.75
C ASN A 101 0.15 -19.54 -13.82
N LYS A 102 1.42 -19.83 -14.14
CA LYS A 102 2.48 -18.84 -14.33
C LYS A 102 2.79 -18.71 -15.83
N THR A 103 2.59 -17.52 -16.39
CA THR A 103 2.87 -17.21 -17.80
C THR A 103 3.77 -15.99 -17.88
N LYS A 104 4.87 -16.08 -18.64
CA LYS A 104 5.73 -14.94 -18.92
C LYS A 104 4.93 -13.89 -19.71
N LEU A 105 4.98 -12.63 -19.27
CA LEU A 105 4.47 -11.51 -20.04
C LEU A 105 5.56 -11.06 -21.01
N ASP A 106 5.20 -11.01 -22.28
CA ASP A 106 6.08 -10.41 -23.27
C ASP A 106 6.12 -8.90 -23.03
N TRP A 107 7.33 -8.40 -22.88
CA TRP A 107 7.63 -7.01 -22.58
C TRP A 107 8.40 -6.46 -23.79
N PRO A 108 7.91 -5.41 -24.46
CA PRO A 108 8.47 -4.93 -25.72
C PRO A 108 9.78 -4.12 -25.59
N ASN A 109 10.49 -4.23 -24.46
CA ASN A 109 11.69 -3.43 -24.20
C ASN A 109 11.46 -1.91 -24.33
N LEU A 110 10.47 -1.39 -23.60
CA LEU A 110 10.03 0.01 -23.72
C LEU A 110 11.08 1.05 -23.30
N PHE A 111 12.19 0.63 -22.69
CA PHE A 111 13.29 1.52 -22.35
C PHE A 111 14.36 1.61 -23.46
N GLU A 112 14.27 0.75 -24.48
CA GLU A 112 15.26 0.62 -25.57
C GLU A 112 16.67 0.30 -25.05
N GLU A 113 16.77 -0.43 -23.93
CA GLU A 113 18.03 -0.82 -23.28
C GLU A 113 18.31 -2.31 -23.51
N ALA A 114 19.58 -2.73 -23.55
CA ALA A 114 19.90 -4.14 -23.79
C ALA A 114 19.32 -5.06 -22.70
N ASP A 115 19.42 -4.63 -21.43
CA ASP A 115 18.89 -5.33 -20.26
C ASP A 115 18.30 -4.30 -19.28
N PRO A 116 17.05 -3.83 -19.50
CA PRO A 116 16.46 -2.81 -18.63
C PRO A 116 16.19 -3.39 -17.24
N GLU A 117 16.80 -2.80 -16.23
CA GLU A 117 16.37 -2.97 -14.85
C GLU A 117 15.20 -2.01 -14.59
N PHE A 118 14.07 -2.52 -14.10
CA PHE A 118 12.90 -1.69 -13.84
C PHE A 118 12.12 -2.12 -12.59
N ASP A 119 11.33 -1.20 -12.06
CA ASP A 119 10.31 -1.45 -11.04
C ASP A 119 8.92 -1.08 -11.56
N VAL A 120 7.89 -1.52 -10.83
CA VAL A 120 6.52 -1.06 -11.01
C VAL A 120 6.14 -0.16 -9.84
N VAL A 121 5.69 1.05 -10.14
CA VAL A 121 5.23 2.01 -9.14
C VAL A 121 3.92 1.54 -8.51
N GLY A 122 3.86 1.59 -7.18
CA GLY A 122 2.67 1.21 -6.42
C GLY A 122 2.52 -0.29 -6.19
N SER A 123 1.34 -0.69 -5.72
CA SER A 123 0.99 -2.08 -5.39
C SER A 123 0.10 -2.76 -6.44
N GLY A 124 -0.22 -2.07 -7.55
CA GLY A 124 -1.07 -2.62 -8.59
C GLY A 124 -1.31 -1.69 -9.77
N SER A 125 -1.96 -2.22 -10.80
CA SER A 125 -2.35 -1.46 -11.98
C SER A 125 -3.50 -0.51 -11.68
N ILE A 126 -3.45 0.68 -12.28
CA ILE A 126 -4.56 1.64 -12.24
C ILE A 126 -5.27 1.60 -13.58
N ASN A 127 -6.53 1.14 -13.59
CA ASN A 127 -7.31 0.95 -14.82
C ASN A 127 -6.58 0.09 -15.89
N GLY A 128 -5.85 -0.94 -15.44
CA GLY A 128 -5.02 -1.82 -16.28
C GLY A 128 -3.71 -1.24 -16.78
N ILE A 129 -3.36 -0.02 -16.39
CA ILE A 129 -2.09 0.62 -16.71
C ILE A 129 -1.10 0.36 -15.57
N LEU A 130 0.09 -0.11 -15.93
CA LEU A 130 1.27 -0.21 -15.10
C LEU A 130 2.14 1.04 -15.32
N CYS A 131 2.68 1.58 -14.23
CA CYS A 131 3.69 2.63 -14.30
C CYS A 131 5.05 2.00 -14.00
N LEU A 132 5.90 1.93 -15.01
CA LEU A 132 7.22 1.29 -14.94
C LEU A 132 8.29 2.35 -14.83
N VAL A 133 9.28 2.13 -13.97
CA VAL A 133 10.41 3.04 -13.75
C VAL A 133 11.70 2.29 -13.99
N SER A 134 12.59 2.82 -14.83
CA SER A 134 13.93 2.24 -15.00
C SER A 134 14.78 2.51 -13.74
N LYS A 135 15.49 1.49 -13.26
CA LYS A 135 16.50 1.63 -12.19
C LYS A 135 17.90 1.86 -12.78
N SER A 136 18.08 1.68 -14.09
CA SER A 136 19.34 1.94 -14.77
C SER A 136 19.64 3.44 -14.73
N GLN A 137 20.61 3.84 -13.91
CA GLN A 137 21.17 5.19 -13.96
C GLN A 137 21.88 5.41 -15.31
N PRO A 138 21.75 6.60 -15.93
CA PRO A 138 21.21 7.84 -15.37
C PRO A 138 19.72 8.11 -15.72
N ASN A 139 19.02 7.13 -16.30
CA ASN A 139 17.91 7.47 -17.18
C ASN A 139 16.57 7.70 -16.50
N ASN A 140 16.34 7.22 -15.27
CA ASN A 140 15.12 7.44 -14.46
C ASN A 140 13.80 7.43 -15.27
N ARG A 141 13.77 6.66 -16.38
CA ARG A 141 12.74 6.76 -17.40
C ARG A 141 11.47 6.19 -16.83
N VAL A 142 10.35 6.83 -17.16
CA VAL A 142 9.03 6.35 -16.75
C VAL A 142 8.21 5.99 -17.97
N VAL A 143 7.58 4.81 -17.94
CA VAL A 143 6.71 4.34 -19.02
C VAL A 143 5.38 3.89 -18.43
N PHE A 144 4.29 4.40 -18.99
CA PHE A 144 2.97 3.84 -18.77
C PHE A 144 2.73 2.74 -19.77
N TRP A 145 2.35 1.56 -19.33
CA TRP A 145 2.12 0.40 -20.19
C TRP A 145 0.82 -0.29 -19.81
N ASN A 146 -0.01 -0.61 -20.81
CA ASN A 146 -1.17 -1.47 -20.64
C ASN A 146 -0.88 -2.85 -21.28
N PRO A 147 -0.57 -3.89 -20.48
CA PRO A 147 -0.33 -5.23 -21.00
C PRO A 147 -1.50 -5.86 -21.76
N THR A 148 -2.74 -5.40 -21.55
CA THR A 148 -3.93 -5.96 -22.22
C THR A 148 -4.07 -5.44 -23.64
N THR A 149 -3.74 -4.17 -23.87
CA THR A 149 -3.87 -3.52 -25.19
C THR A 149 -2.54 -3.40 -25.93
N ASP A 150 -1.43 -3.69 -25.24
CA ASP A 150 -0.06 -3.43 -25.67
C ASP A 150 0.23 -1.96 -26.00
N GLU A 151 -0.63 -1.06 -25.53
CA GLU A 151 -0.39 0.39 -25.62
C GLU A 151 0.63 0.80 -24.57
N PHE A 152 1.51 1.72 -24.95
CA PHE A 152 2.43 2.34 -24.02
C PHE A 152 2.60 3.83 -24.30
N LYS A 153 3.08 4.54 -23.28
CA LYS A 153 3.46 5.94 -23.36
C LYS A 153 4.72 6.17 -22.55
N ILE A 154 5.75 6.71 -23.21
CA ILE A 154 6.95 7.21 -22.55
C ILE A 154 6.65 8.57 -21.95
N VAL A 155 6.91 8.72 -20.65
CA VAL A 155 6.81 10.00 -19.94
C VAL A 155 8.05 10.83 -20.31
N PRO A 156 7.89 12.12 -20.67
CA PRO A 156 9.03 12.97 -20.96
C PRO A 156 9.94 13.09 -19.73
N ILE A 157 11.25 13.16 -19.96
CA ILE A 157 12.25 13.42 -18.93
C ILE A 157 11.96 14.81 -18.33
N SER A 158 12.06 14.96 -17.00
CA SER A 158 11.93 16.27 -16.38
C SER A 158 13.13 17.13 -16.79
N LEU A 159 12.91 18.38 -17.20
CA LEU A 159 14.02 19.28 -17.62
C LEU A 159 15.10 19.41 -16.54
N ARG A 160 14.70 19.19 -15.30
CA ARG A 160 15.48 19.20 -14.05
C ARG A 160 16.40 17.97 -13.90
N GLU A 161 16.13 16.87 -14.61
CA GLU A 161 17.03 15.69 -14.66
C GLU A 161 18.22 15.88 -15.62
N SER A 162 18.23 16.95 -16.41
CA SER A 162 19.26 17.21 -17.42
C SER A 162 20.40 18.13 -16.94
N VAL A 163 20.46 18.42 -15.63
CA VAL A 163 21.46 19.33 -15.06
C VAL A 163 22.85 18.70 -15.10
N ARG A 164 23.82 19.40 -15.71
CA ARG A 164 25.20 18.95 -15.77
C ARG A 164 25.78 18.93 -14.35
N HIS A 165 26.59 17.91 -14.04
CA HIS A 165 27.34 17.77 -12.77
C HIS A 165 26.55 17.33 -11.52
N VAL A 166 25.29 16.94 -11.68
CA VAL A 166 24.45 16.42 -10.59
C VAL A 166 23.90 15.05 -10.97
N ASP A 167 23.90 14.11 -10.03
CA ASP A 167 23.16 12.85 -10.12
C ASP A 167 21.77 13.05 -9.51
N VAL A 168 20.75 12.53 -10.19
CA VAL A 168 19.36 12.66 -9.75
C VAL A 168 18.90 11.34 -9.15
N GLU A 169 18.59 11.40 -7.86
CA GLU A 169 18.02 10.29 -7.12
C GLU A 169 16.51 10.51 -6.97
N ILE A 170 15.73 9.45 -7.19
CA ILE A 170 14.29 9.47 -6.98
C ILE A 170 13.95 8.44 -5.92
N THR A 171 13.47 8.89 -4.77
CA THR A 171 13.25 8.00 -3.62
C THR A 171 11.80 7.63 -3.36
N ARG A 172 10.84 8.32 -3.97
CA ARG A 172 9.41 7.98 -3.84
C ARG A 172 8.70 8.17 -5.16
N HIS A 173 7.84 7.22 -5.49
CA HIS A 173 6.97 7.30 -6.65
C HIS A 173 5.52 7.03 -6.24
N GLY A 174 4.59 7.75 -6.86
CA GLY A 174 3.16 7.53 -6.72
C GLY A 174 2.46 7.72 -8.06
N PHE A 175 1.62 6.77 -8.46
CA PHE A 175 0.90 6.80 -9.72
C PHE A 175 -0.59 6.56 -9.49
N GLY A 176 -1.43 7.42 -10.04
CA GLY A 176 -2.87 7.28 -9.86
C GLY A 176 -3.70 8.01 -10.90
N TYR A 177 -4.99 7.68 -10.88
CA TYR A 177 -6.00 8.25 -11.75
C TYR A 177 -6.88 9.23 -10.97
N VAL A 178 -6.99 10.46 -11.46
CA VAL A 178 -7.79 11.53 -10.88
C VAL A 178 -9.13 11.56 -11.59
N SER A 179 -10.15 10.92 -11.01
CA SER A 179 -11.45 10.72 -11.66
C SER A 179 -12.19 12.01 -12.03
N ILE A 180 -12.10 13.05 -11.20
CA ILE A 180 -12.74 14.36 -11.46
C ILE A 180 -12.12 15.03 -12.70
N ALA A 181 -10.82 14.84 -12.88
CA ALA A 181 -10.07 15.41 -13.98
C ALA A 181 -9.91 14.43 -15.14
N ASP A 182 -10.38 13.18 -15.07
CA ASP A 182 -10.17 12.15 -16.10
C ASP A 182 -8.74 12.13 -16.64
N GLU A 183 -7.76 12.10 -15.74
CA GLU A 183 -6.35 12.09 -16.10
C GLU A 183 -5.53 11.22 -15.15
N TYR A 184 -4.40 10.73 -15.66
CA TYR A 184 -3.38 10.08 -14.85
C TYR A 184 -2.34 11.09 -14.41
N LYS A 185 -1.90 10.95 -13.16
CA LYS A 185 -0.81 11.73 -12.59
C LYS A 185 0.23 10.82 -11.97
N LEU A 186 1.48 11.27 -12.06
CA LEU A 186 2.64 10.63 -11.44
C LEU A 186 3.32 11.68 -10.57
N ILE A 187 3.50 11.37 -9.29
CA ILE A 187 4.24 12.19 -8.34
C ILE A 187 5.53 11.48 -7.97
N ARG A 188 6.62 12.23 -7.82
CA ARG A 188 7.88 11.70 -7.31
C ARG A 188 8.63 12.70 -6.43
N GLN A 189 9.44 12.17 -5.52
CA GLN A 189 10.37 12.92 -4.68
C GLN A 189 11.75 12.86 -5.31
N VAL A 190 12.34 14.02 -5.60
CA VAL A 190 13.60 14.17 -6.32
C VAL A 190 14.63 14.78 -5.39
N MET A 191 15.83 14.19 -5.38
CA MET A 191 17.00 14.71 -4.68
C MET A 191 18.17 14.84 -5.65
N TYR A 192 18.86 15.98 -5.55
CA TYR A 192 20.10 16.22 -6.27
C TYR A 192 21.30 15.85 -5.42
N ASN A 193 22.14 14.95 -5.96
CA ASN A 193 23.42 14.59 -5.38
C ASN A 193 24.55 15.15 -6.24
N PRO A 194 25.55 15.84 -5.66
CA PRO A 194 26.73 16.24 -6.42
C PRO A 194 27.49 15.01 -6.90
N LYS A 195 27.96 15.02 -8.16
CA LYS A 195 28.76 13.91 -8.70
C LYS A 195 30.11 13.82 -7.96
N SER A 196 30.52 12.59 -7.62
CA SER A 196 31.76 12.32 -6.87
C SER A 196 33.06 12.71 -7.57
N ASP A 197 33.03 12.92 -8.89
CA ASP A 197 34.22 12.92 -9.76
C ASP A 197 34.74 14.32 -10.13
N THR A 198 34.22 15.39 -9.53
CA THR A 198 34.72 16.74 -9.78
C THR A 198 35.55 17.24 -8.60
N ASP A 199 36.88 17.26 -8.78
CA ASP A 199 37.90 17.93 -7.94
C ASP A 199 37.73 19.48 -7.87
N ASP A 200 36.54 20.00 -8.18
CA ASP A 200 36.29 21.43 -8.26
C ASP A 200 35.79 21.93 -6.89
N SER A 201 36.72 22.49 -6.12
CA SER A 201 36.48 23.07 -4.79
C SER A 201 35.58 24.32 -4.79
N SER A 202 34.83 24.57 -5.87
CA SER A 202 33.84 25.65 -5.98
C SER A 202 32.40 25.17 -5.72
N LEU A 203 32.18 23.91 -5.34
CA LEU A 203 30.86 23.32 -5.08
C LEU A 203 30.37 23.50 -3.62
N GLU A 204 30.86 24.51 -2.90
CA GLU A 204 30.40 24.83 -1.53
C GLU A 204 28.90 25.20 -1.43
N ASP A 205 28.21 25.38 -2.56
CA ASP A 205 26.84 25.91 -2.63
C ASP A 205 25.82 24.98 -3.33
N VAL A 206 26.15 23.71 -3.61
CA VAL A 206 25.11 22.76 -4.06
C VAL A 206 24.32 22.30 -2.84
N SER A 207 23.25 23.03 -2.52
CA SER A 207 22.25 22.55 -1.57
C SER A 207 21.70 21.20 -2.08
N TYR A 208 21.55 20.25 -1.15
CA TYR A 208 20.75 19.04 -1.37
C TYR A 208 19.28 19.48 -1.54
N ASP A 209 18.95 19.95 -2.74
CA ASP A 209 17.62 20.43 -3.06
C ASP A 209 16.71 19.21 -3.18
N LEU A 210 15.94 19.00 -2.11
CA LEU A 210 14.85 18.06 -2.06
C LEU A 210 13.57 18.76 -2.51
N PHE A 211 12.93 18.22 -3.54
CA PHE A 211 11.62 18.72 -3.97
C PHE A 211 10.73 17.58 -4.44
N TRP A 212 9.45 17.89 -4.54
CA TRP A 212 8.48 17.02 -5.16
C TRP A 212 8.18 17.55 -6.56
N GLU A 213 7.92 16.67 -7.50
CA GLU A 213 7.35 17.05 -8.78
C GLU A 213 6.24 16.11 -9.19
N ILE A 214 5.35 16.64 -10.02
CA ILE A 214 4.18 15.92 -10.49
C ILE A 214 4.02 16.11 -11.98
N TYR A 215 3.85 14.99 -12.66
CA TYR A 215 3.54 14.90 -14.07
C TYR A 215 2.03 14.79 -14.25
N SER A 216 1.48 15.60 -15.14
CA SER A 216 0.13 15.45 -15.66
C SER A 216 0.19 14.84 -17.06
N LEU A 217 -0.54 13.74 -17.24
CA LEU A 217 -0.68 13.11 -18.55
C LEU A 217 -1.36 14.04 -19.56
N ARG A 218 -2.35 14.82 -19.11
CA ARG A 218 -3.13 15.74 -19.95
C ARG A 218 -2.26 16.84 -20.54
N SER A 219 -1.47 17.52 -19.72
CA SER A 219 -0.57 18.57 -20.21
C SER A 219 0.74 18.02 -20.78
N ASN A 220 1.01 16.73 -20.56
CA ASN A 220 2.25 16.06 -20.92
C ASN A 220 3.48 16.80 -20.38
N SER A 221 3.40 17.30 -19.15
CA SER A 221 4.44 18.14 -18.56
C SER A 221 4.62 17.87 -17.06
N TRP A 222 5.84 18.09 -16.59
CA TRP A 222 6.18 18.12 -15.16
C TRP A 222 5.96 19.50 -14.57
N ARG A 223 5.61 19.56 -13.29
CA ARG A 223 5.70 20.77 -12.48
C ARG A 223 6.21 20.45 -11.08
N GLU A 224 6.91 21.40 -10.50
CA GLU A 224 7.40 21.33 -9.13
C GLU A 224 6.27 21.53 -8.11
N LEU A 225 6.45 20.91 -6.95
CA LEU A 225 5.65 21.01 -5.75
C LEU A 225 6.59 21.38 -4.60
N HIS A 226 6.39 22.57 -4.04
CA HIS A 226 7.06 22.95 -2.80
C HIS A 226 6.36 22.29 -1.62
N SER A 227 7.12 21.58 -0.79
CA SER A 227 6.60 20.94 0.41
C SER A 227 7.70 20.82 1.46
N ASP A 228 7.34 21.04 2.72
CA ASP A 228 8.23 20.86 3.88
C ASP A 228 8.32 19.39 4.33
N VAL A 229 7.87 18.45 3.51
CA VAL A 229 7.93 17.02 3.82
C VAL A 229 9.40 16.56 3.77
N PRO A 230 9.92 15.96 4.85
CA PRO A 230 11.32 15.58 4.92
C PRO A 230 11.67 14.47 3.92
N TYR A 231 12.96 14.36 3.67
CA TYR A 231 13.54 13.31 2.85
C TYR A 231 13.41 11.95 3.54
N ASP A 232 13.16 10.91 2.74
CA ASP A 232 13.14 9.53 3.20
C ASP A 232 13.58 8.61 2.06
N TYR A 233 14.29 7.53 2.41
CA TYR A 233 14.84 6.54 1.48
C TYR A 233 13.85 5.41 1.16
N ARG A 234 12.66 5.37 1.79
CA ARG A 234 11.67 4.31 1.51
C ARG A 234 10.88 4.56 0.23
N GLU A 235 11.14 3.71 -0.77
CA GLU A 235 10.51 3.76 -2.10
C GLU A 235 9.10 3.17 -2.18
N ASP A 236 8.79 2.16 -1.36
CA ASP A 236 7.55 1.40 -1.50
C ASP A 236 6.32 2.17 -1.01
N GLY A 237 5.55 2.67 -1.99
CA GLY A 237 4.25 3.29 -1.78
C GLY A 237 3.10 2.44 -2.32
N ILE A 238 1.90 2.72 -1.82
CA ILE A 238 0.65 2.20 -2.40
C ILE A 238 -0.19 3.34 -2.95
N CYS A 239 -1.05 3.03 -3.92
CA CYS A 239 -2.02 3.98 -4.45
C CYS A 239 -3.43 3.42 -4.29
N LEU A 240 -4.32 4.21 -3.70
CA LEU A 240 -5.71 3.82 -3.45
C LEU A 240 -6.61 5.03 -3.64
N ASP A 241 -7.65 4.89 -4.47
CA ASP A 241 -8.70 5.91 -4.67
C ASP A 241 -8.16 7.32 -5.00
N GLY A 242 -7.13 7.41 -5.84
CA GLY A 242 -6.54 8.69 -6.26
C GLY A 242 -5.60 9.32 -5.23
N MET A 243 -5.26 8.59 -4.17
CA MET A 243 -4.27 8.98 -3.17
C MET A 243 -3.05 8.07 -3.27
N CYS A 244 -1.85 8.64 -3.12
CA CYS A 244 -0.61 7.89 -2.98
C CYS A 244 -0.18 7.90 -1.51
N HIS A 245 0.35 6.78 -1.01
CA HIS A 245 0.69 6.62 0.40
C HIS A 245 2.07 5.97 0.55
N TRP A 246 2.88 6.51 1.46
CA TRP A 246 4.21 6.01 1.78
C TRP A 246 4.40 5.95 3.29
N LEU A 247 5.25 5.04 3.74
CA LEU A 247 5.73 5.09 5.12
C LEU A 247 6.85 6.12 5.22
N GLY A 248 6.73 6.99 6.20
CA GLY A 248 7.70 8.00 6.57
C GLY A 248 8.33 7.71 7.93
N GLU A 249 9.62 8.01 8.07
CA GLU A 249 10.36 7.94 9.33
C GLU A 249 11.01 9.31 9.62
N ASP A 250 10.73 9.90 10.77
CA ASP A 250 11.34 11.18 11.17
C ASP A 250 12.71 10.90 11.83
N GLY A 251 13.79 11.12 11.08
CA GLY A 251 15.13 10.58 11.38
C GLY A 251 16.23 11.61 11.62
N TYR A 252 15.93 12.82 12.11
CA TYR A 252 16.96 13.86 12.28
C TYR A 252 17.46 14.06 13.71
N ASP A 253 16.87 13.43 14.72
CA ASP A 253 17.24 13.66 16.12
C ASP A 253 17.50 12.33 16.83
N ILE A 254 18.78 12.04 17.10
CA ILE A 254 19.26 10.82 17.77
C ILE A 254 18.59 10.65 19.15
N ASP A 255 18.12 11.75 19.75
CA ASP A 255 17.44 11.79 21.05
C ASP A 255 15.91 11.71 20.96
N ARG A 256 15.31 11.85 19.77
CA ARG A 256 13.87 11.61 19.57
C ARG A 256 13.62 10.19 19.11
N VAL A 257 12.50 9.65 19.57
CA VAL A 257 11.98 8.37 19.09
C VAL A 257 11.55 8.57 17.64
N ASP A 258 12.02 7.73 16.72
CA ASP A 258 11.68 7.80 15.29
C ASP A 258 10.17 7.53 15.14
N GLU A 259 9.35 8.59 15.11
CA GLU A 259 7.92 8.42 14.93
C GLU A 259 7.64 8.05 13.48
N VAL A 260 7.34 6.78 13.23
CA VAL A 260 6.90 6.35 11.90
C VAL A 260 5.50 6.91 11.63
N TYR A 261 5.30 7.48 10.45
CA TYR A 261 4.03 8.02 10.01
C TYR A 261 3.64 7.49 8.62
N LEU A 262 2.38 7.65 8.27
CA LEU A 262 1.88 7.43 6.93
C LEU A 262 1.78 8.78 6.23
N LEU A 263 2.63 9.03 5.26
CA LEU A 263 2.52 10.16 4.34
C LEU A 263 1.49 9.82 3.27
N SER A 264 0.53 10.69 3.06
CA SER A 264 -0.49 10.55 2.01
C SER A 264 -0.49 11.79 1.12
N PHE A 265 -0.58 11.62 -0.19
CA PHE A 265 -0.74 12.70 -1.15
C PHE A 265 -2.02 12.52 -1.95
N ASP A 266 -2.87 13.55 -1.97
CA ASP A 266 -4.10 13.58 -2.77
C ASP A 266 -3.78 14.07 -4.18
N LEU A 267 -3.89 13.22 -5.21
CA LEU A 267 -3.57 13.63 -6.59
C LEU A 267 -4.58 14.63 -7.16
N SER A 268 -5.78 14.69 -6.59
CA SER A 268 -6.83 15.62 -7.01
C SER A 268 -6.67 16.98 -6.36
N LYS A 269 -6.44 17.02 -5.04
CA LYS A 269 -6.25 18.27 -4.27
C LYS A 269 -4.80 18.74 -4.23
N GLU A 270 -3.88 17.86 -4.62
CA GLU A 270 -2.44 18.08 -4.68
C GLU A 270 -1.88 18.52 -3.33
N ALA A 271 -2.30 17.83 -2.27
CA ALA A 271 -2.01 18.15 -0.89
C ALA A 271 -1.49 16.94 -0.12
N PHE A 272 -0.47 17.16 0.71
CA PHE A 272 0.06 16.17 1.62
C PHE A 272 -0.73 16.12 2.93
N LEU A 273 -0.85 14.92 3.49
CA LEU A 273 -1.47 14.64 4.77
C LEU A 273 -0.61 13.62 5.51
N ILE A 274 -0.28 13.91 6.76
CA ILE A 274 0.44 12.99 7.64
C ILE A 274 -0.56 12.31 8.57
N THR A 275 -0.51 10.99 8.62
CA THR A 275 -1.25 10.20 9.61
C THR A 275 -0.27 9.54 10.56
N PRO A 276 -0.24 9.94 11.84
CA PRO A 276 0.63 9.27 12.81
C PRO A 276 0.26 7.79 12.96
N ILE A 277 1.26 6.93 13.14
CA ILE A 277 1.06 5.51 13.41
C ILE A 277 1.05 5.32 14.95
N PRO A 278 0.21 4.42 15.52
CA PRO A 278 0.16 4.20 16.95
C PRO A 278 1.48 3.65 17.50
N SER A 279 1.87 4.06 18.71
CA SER A 279 3.13 3.65 19.35
C SER A 279 3.22 2.15 19.66
N GLU A 280 2.10 1.43 19.73
CA GLU A 280 2.11 -0.04 19.79
C GLU A 280 2.71 -0.69 18.53
N CYS A 281 2.76 0.07 17.42
CA CYS A 281 3.41 -0.29 16.16
C CYS A 281 4.78 0.39 16.00
N ASP A 282 5.38 0.88 17.09
CA ASP A 282 6.68 1.57 17.10
C ASP A 282 7.86 0.59 17.15
N SER A 283 8.94 0.91 16.45
CA SER A 283 10.07 0.05 16.11
C SER A 283 10.93 -0.34 17.29
N ARG A 284 11.07 0.54 18.29
CA ARG A 284 12.00 0.35 19.41
C ARG A 284 11.40 -0.35 20.64
N ILE A 285 10.08 -0.26 20.90
CA ILE A 285 9.47 -0.86 22.11
C ILE A 285 9.48 -2.40 22.05
N PHE A 286 9.45 -2.98 20.84
CA PHE A 286 9.22 -4.43 20.66
C PHE A 286 10.24 -5.14 19.72
N GLN A 287 11.39 -4.52 19.42
CA GLN A 287 12.38 -5.05 18.47
C GLN A 287 11.73 -5.44 17.12
N MET A 288 11.06 -4.48 16.49
CA MET A 288 10.33 -4.71 15.23
C MET A 288 11.31 -4.97 14.08
N ALA A 289 11.04 -5.96 13.21
CA ALA A 289 11.95 -6.31 12.12
C ALA A 289 11.71 -5.52 10.84
N TRP A 290 10.44 -5.33 10.48
CA TRP A 290 10.04 -4.61 9.28
C TRP A 290 8.56 -4.21 9.36
N LYS A 291 8.21 -3.25 8.52
CA LYS A 291 6.84 -2.76 8.27
C LYS A 291 6.58 -2.80 6.78
N ASP A 292 5.33 -3.11 6.43
CA ASP A 292 4.88 -3.08 5.06
C ASP A 292 3.50 -2.42 4.96
N LEU A 293 3.28 -1.71 3.86
CA LEU A 293 2.08 -0.95 3.57
C LEU A 293 1.36 -1.61 2.40
N VAL A 294 0.13 -2.08 2.63
CA VAL A 294 -0.63 -2.83 1.62
C VAL A 294 -2.07 -2.34 1.51
N VAL A 295 -2.71 -2.66 0.37
CA VAL A 295 -4.15 -2.44 0.19
C VAL A 295 -4.88 -3.73 0.53
N LEU A 296 -5.64 -3.73 1.62
CA LEU A 296 -6.45 -4.86 2.07
C LEU A 296 -7.94 -4.57 1.93
N ASN A 297 -8.60 -5.18 0.94
CA ASN A 297 -10.05 -5.01 0.71
C ASN A 297 -10.51 -3.55 0.64
N GLY A 298 -9.72 -2.69 -0.02
CA GLY A 298 -10.01 -1.26 -0.14
C GLY A 298 -9.68 -0.43 1.10
N PHE A 299 -8.93 -1.00 2.05
CA PHE A 299 -8.37 -0.27 3.19
C PHE A 299 -6.85 -0.20 3.07
N ILE A 300 -6.29 0.92 3.51
CA ILE A 300 -4.87 1.02 3.79
C ILE A 300 -4.59 0.15 5.01
N ALA A 301 -3.69 -0.81 4.87
CA ALA A 301 -3.30 -1.71 5.92
C ALA A 301 -1.80 -1.62 6.19
N LEU A 302 -1.46 -1.59 7.47
CA LEU A 302 -0.09 -1.68 7.96
C LEU A 302 0.14 -3.08 8.49
N ILE A 303 1.22 -3.70 8.05
CA ILE A 303 1.69 -4.98 8.53
C ILE A 303 3.00 -4.74 9.26
N SER A 304 3.09 -5.23 10.49
CA SER A 304 4.22 -5.01 11.38
C SER A 304 4.70 -6.34 11.93
N HIS A 305 5.96 -6.67 11.69
CA HIS A 305 6.59 -7.87 12.24
C HIS A 305 7.43 -7.56 13.46
N TYR A 306 7.25 -8.34 14.52
CA TYR A 306 7.96 -8.16 15.79
C TYR A 306 8.88 -9.35 16.06
N LYS A 307 10.20 -9.11 16.13
CA LYS A 307 11.20 -10.18 16.28
C LYS A 307 11.03 -10.96 17.58
N GLN A 308 10.68 -10.27 18.67
CA GLN A 308 10.69 -10.87 20.02
C GLN A 308 9.77 -12.10 20.13
N ASN A 309 8.59 -12.03 19.50
CA ASN A 309 7.59 -13.09 19.54
C ASN A 309 7.33 -13.68 18.15
N ASP A 310 8.10 -13.29 17.14
CA ASP A 310 7.90 -13.65 15.73
C ASP A 310 6.44 -13.47 15.23
N THR A 311 5.74 -12.46 15.76
CA THR A 311 4.33 -12.20 15.47
C THR A 311 4.18 -11.12 14.41
N PHE A 312 3.15 -11.27 13.57
CA PHE A 312 2.74 -10.25 12.61
C PHE A 312 1.43 -9.61 13.04
N HIS A 313 1.42 -8.28 13.15
CA HIS A 313 0.20 -7.52 13.40
C HIS A 313 -0.29 -6.91 12.09
N ILE A 314 -1.58 -7.08 11.80
CA ILE A 314 -2.24 -6.47 10.66
C ILE A 314 -3.22 -5.43 11.20
N SER A 315 -3.03 -4.16 10.85
CA SER A 315 -3.90 -3.06 11.25
C SER A 315 -4.43 -2.33 10.02
N ILE A 316 -5.68 -1.87 10.03
CA ILE A 316 -6.25 -1.05 8.96
C ILE A 316 -6.47 0.38 9.43
N LEU A 317 -6.34 1.32 8.51
CA LEU A 317 -6.65 2.73 8.75
C LEU A 317 -8.12 3.00 8.46
N GLY A 318 -8.82 3.60 9.42
CA GLY A 318 -10.21 4.01 9.25
C GLY A 318 -10.37 5.39 8.63
N GLU A 319 -9.46 6.31 8.91
CA GLU A 319 -9.51 7.70 8.48
C GLU A 319 -8.10 8.31 8.36
N ILE A 320 -7.76 8.80 7.18
CA ILE A 320 -6.49 9.50 6.92
C ILE A 320 -6.42 10.77 7.78
N GLY A 321 -5.25 11.01 8.37
CA GLY A 321 -4.97 12.12 9.28
C GLY A 321 -5.36 11.87 10.74
N VAL A 322 -6.02 10.75 11.06
CA VAL A 322 -6.50 10.45 12.42
C VAL A 322 -5.80 9.22 12.99
N LYS A 323 -4.88 9.43 13.93
CA LYS A 323 -4.09 8.38 14.60
C LYS A 323 -4.96 7.33 15.27
N GLU A 324 -6.03 7.74 15.94
CA GLU A 324 -6.94 6.86 16.68
C GLU A 324 -7.81 5.99 15.76
N SER A 325 -7.76 6.23 14.44
CA SER A 325 -8.54 5.46 13.48
C SER A 325 -7.89 4.14 13.08
N TRP A 326 -6.62 3.93 13.41
CA TRP A 326 -5.93 2.66 13.23
C TRP A 326 -6.58 1.57 14.08
N THR A 327 -6.99 0.49 13.42
CA THR A 327 -7.68 -0.65 14.06
C THR A 327 -6.92 -1.94 13.78
N LYS A 328 -6.45 -2.60 14.85
CA LYS A 328 -5.76 -3.89 14.78
C LYS A 328 -6.74 -4.99 14.39
N LEU A 329 -6.57 -5.56 13.21
CA LEU A 329 -7.39 -6.65 12.70
C LEU A 329 -6.92 -8.00 13.18
N TYR A 330 -5.63 -8.32 13.04
CA TYR A 330 -5.10 -9.66 13.33
C TYR A 330 -3.79 -9.58 14.08
N ILE A 331 -3.57 -10.61 14.89
CA ILE A 331 -2.26 -10.98 15.44
C ILE A 331 -2.04 -12.40 14.94
N VAL A 332 -1.09 -12.57 14.03
CA VAL A 332 -0.69 -13.87 13.49
C VAL A 332 0.48 -14.35 14.33
N CYS A 333 0.34 -15.52 14.93
CA CYS A 333 1.35 -16.19 15.76
C CYS A 333 2.60 -16.55 14.95
N PRO A 334 3.74 -16.89 15.61
CA PRO A 334 4.96 -17.33 14.94
C PRO A 334 4.70 -18.30 13.81
N LEU A 335 5.18 -17.95 12.63
CA LEU A 335 5.30 -18.87 11.52
C LEU A 335 6.81 -19.00 11.29
N PRO A 336 7.41 -20.15 11.63
CA PRO A 336 8.85 -20.30 11.52
C PRO A 336 9.27 -20.01 10.08
N CYS A 337 10.34 -19.22 9.94
CA CYS A 337 11.01 -18.99 8.67
C CYS A 337 10.22 -18.10 7.69
N ILE A 338 9.64 -16.99 8.14
CA ILE A 338 9.05 -15.98 7.26
C ILE A 338 9.94 -14.73 7.17
N GLU A 339 10.19 -14.25 5.95
CA GLU A 339 11.10 -13.11 5.74
C GLU A 339 10.29 -11.81 5.62
N ARG A 340 9.55 -11.67 4.52
CA ARG A 340 8.71 -10.50 4.24
C ARG A 340 7.52 -10.89 3.38
N PRO A 341 6.41 -10.19 3.51
CA PRO A 341 5.30 -10.34 2.62
C PRO A 341 5.58 -9.69 1.29
N ILE A 342 4.93 -10.24 0.28
CA ILE A 342 5.20 -9.92 -1.11
C ILE A 342 4.02 -9.16 -1.71
N THR A 343 2.79 -9.54 -1.33
CA THR A 343 1.58 -8.83 -1.74
C THR A 343 0.33 -9.30 -0.98
N SER A 344 -0.75 -8.53 -1.10
CA SER A 344 -2.10 -8.91 -0.70
C SER A 344 -2.98 -9.17 -1.92
N GLY A 345 -3.52 -10.39 -2.07
CA GLY A 345 -4.55 -10.73 -3.05
C GLY A 345 -5.94 -10.88 -2.42
N ASN A 346 -6.91 -11.35 -3.21
CA ASN A 346 -8.31 -11.54 -2.79
C ASN A 346 -8.42 -12.36 -1.48
N LYS A 347 -8.54 -11.68 -0.33
CA LYS A 347 -8.63 -12.26 1.03
C LYS A 347 -7.41 -13.07 1.47
N ARG A 348 -6.31 -12.96 0.73
CA ARG A 348 -5.15 -13.84 0.85
C ARG A 348 -3.89 -12.99 0.90
N TYR A 349 -2.98 -13.36 1.78
CA TYR A 349 -1.71 -12.66 1.95
C TYR A 349 -0.57 -13.58 1.55
N ILE A 350 0.25 -13.16 0.58
CA ILE A 350 1.34 -14.00 0.09
C ILE A 350 2.64 -13.55 0.74
N ILE A 351 3.35 -14.52 1.30
CA ILE A 351 4.56 -14.35 2.09
C ILE A 351 5.62 -15.33 1.59
N SER A 352 6.88 -14.93 1.57
CA SER A 352 7.98 -15.84 1.26
C SER A 352 8.52 -16.55 2.50
N ASN A 353 8.86 -17.82 2.34
CA ASN A 353 9.60 -18.62 3.30
C ASN A 353 11.11 -18.37 3.15
N VAL A 354 11.77 -18.09 4.27
CA VAL A 354 13.20 -17.79 4.42
C VAL A 354 14.07 -18.99 4.06
N VAL A 355 13.62 -20.21 4.38
CA VAL A 355 14.49 -21.39 4.35
C VAL A 355 14.64 -21.95 2.93
N ASP A 356 13.54 -22.02 2.19
CA ASP A 356 13.49 -22.68 0.89
C ASP A 356 13.01 -21.76 -0.25
N GLY A 357 12.67 -20.49 0.02
CA GLY A 357 12.14 -19.57 -0.98
C GLY A 357 10.71 -19.88 -1.42
N THR A 358 10.03 -20.85 -0.77
CA THR A 358 8.66 -21.20 -1.13
C THR A 358 7.70 -20.08 -0.79
N LEU A 359 6.70 -19.90 -1.64
CA LEU A 359 5.63 -18.95 -1.38
C LEU A 359 4.56 -19.59 -0.52
N VAL A 360 4.09 -18.85 0.47
CA VAL A 360 3.08 -19.26 1.42
C VAL A 360 1.96 -18.24 1.40
N CYS A 361 0.72 -18.71 1.38
CA CYS A 361 -0.47 -17.88 1.41
C CYS A 361 -1.17 -18.01 2.77
N ILE A 362 -1.42 -16.88 3.44
CA ILE A 362 -2.32 -16.81 4.59
C ILE A 362 -3.70 -16.44 4.10
N ASP A 363 -4.66 -17.34 4.25
CA ASP A 363 -6.07 -16.99 4.06
C ASP A 363 -6.56 -16.21 5.28
N LEU A 364 -6.91 -14.94 5.11
CA LEU A 364 -7.30 -14.08 6.23
C LEU A 364 -8.67 -14.43 6.84
N SER A 365 -9.47 -15.24 6.14
CA SER A 365 -10.79 -15.68 6.61
C SER A 365 -10.68 -16.84 7.58
N THR A 366 -9.74 -17.75 7.35
CA THR A 366 -9.49 -18.93 8.19
C THR A 366 -8.25 -18.79 9.07
N LEU A 367 -7.37 -17.85 8.74
CA LEU A 367 -6.00 -17.73 9.24
C LEU A 367 -5.17 -19.01 9.01
N MET A 368 -5.58 -19.83 8.03
CA MET A 368 -4.83 -21.00 7.62
C MET A 368 -3.72 -20.59 6.67
N VAL A 369 -2.61 -21.31 6.80
CA VAL A 369 -1.41 -21.15 6.02
C VAL A 369 -1.40 -22.25 4.96
N GLU A 370 -1.41 -21.86 3.69
CA GLU A 370 -1.37 -22.76 2.54
C GLU A 370 -0.04 -22.55 1.80
N GLN A 371 0.71 -23.63 1.58
CA GLN A 371 1.89 -23.55 0.71
C GLN A 371 1.44 -23.41 -0.74
N LEU A 372 2.03 -22.45 -1.46
CA LEU A 372 1.86 -22.31 -2.89
C LEU A 372 2.97 -23.12 -3.58
N ASN A 373 2.62 -23.90 -4.59
CA ASN A 373 3.56 -24.75 -5.33
C ASN A 373 4.39 -23.92 -6.34
N PHE A 374 5.04 -22.86 -5.87
CA PHE A 374 5.96 -22.05 -6.65
C PHE A 374 7.35 -22.12 -6.03
N GLU A 375 8.32 -22.57 -6.82
CA GLU A 375 9.73 -22.40 -6.52
C GLU A 375 10.10 -20.95 -6.83
N GLY A 376 10.12 -20.10 -5.81
CA GLY A 376 10.73 -18.77 -5.91
C GLY A 376 12.23 -18.91 -5.77
N TYR A 377 13.00 -18.49 -6.77
CA TYR A 377 14.43 -18.27 -6.56
C TYR A 377 14.61 -17.20 -5.48
N ARG A 378 15.67 -17.36 -4.68
CA ARG A 378 16.00 -16.51 -3.52
C ARG A 378 15.96 -15.01 -3.89
N PHE A 379 14.91 -14.36 -3.39
CA PHE A 379 14.73 -12.93 -3.07
C PHE A 379 14.90 -11.86 -4.17
N TRP A 380 14.07 -10.80 -4.00
CA TRP A 380 13.92 -9.57 -4.82
C TRP A 380 12.83 -9.53 -5.90
N GLY A 381 11.78 -10.33 -5.76
CA GLY A 381 10.60 -10.20 -6.62
C GLY A 381 9.50 -9.35 -6.01
N LYS A 382 9.02 -8.32 -6.71
CA LYS A 382 7.83 -7.54 -6.33
C LYS A 382 6.58 -8.20 -6.93
N THR A 383 5.53 -8.36 -6.13
CA THR A 383 4.23 -8.82 -6.66
C THR A 383 3.20 -7.69 -6.63
N ILE A 384 2.54 -7.48 -7.75
CA ILE A 384 1.55 -6.43 -7.95
C ILE A 384 0.20 -7.02 -8.33
N ILE A 385 -0.87 -6.34 -7.95
CA ILE A 385 -2.22 -6.71 -8.36
C ILE A 385 -2.47 -6.12 -9.75
N TYR A 386 -2.79 -6.97 -10.71
CA TYR A 386 -3.15 -6.53 -12.06
C TYR A 386 -4.62 -6.75 -12.33
N LYS A 387 -5.27 -5.69 -12.80
CA LYS A 387 -6.66 -5.72 -13.25
C LYS A 387 -6.68 -5.39 -14.73
N GLN A 388 -7.04 -6.36 -15.56
CA GLN A 388 -7.16 -6.17 -17.00
C GLN A 388 -8.14 -5.04 -17.33
N SER A 389 -7.81 -4.28 -18.36
CA SER A 389 -8.61 -3.16 -18.83
C SER A 389 -8.27 -2.86 -20.27
N SER A 390 -9.28 -2.62 -21.09
CA SER A 390 -9.14 -2.15 -22.47
C SER A 390 -9.20 -0.63 -22.58
N LEU A 391 -9.07 0.09 -21.46
CA LEU A 391 -9.07 1.56 -21.48
C LEU A 391 -7.77 2.08 -22.09
N PRO A 392 -7.84 3.09 -22.97
CA PRO A 392 -6.65 3.70 -23.53
C PRO A 392 -5.89 4.50 -22.47
N ILE A 393 -4.58 4.65 -22.65
CA ILE A 393 -3.74 5.43 -21.73
C ILE A 393 -4.17 6.91 -21.72
N GLY A 394 -4.68 7.42 -22.85
CA GLY A 394 -5.06 8.81 -23.07
C GLY A 394 -6.24 9.36 -22.27
N GLY A 395 -6.90 8.57 -21.43
CA GLY A 395 -8.19 8.91 -20.81
C GLY A 395 -9.37 8.62 -21.74
N ILE A 396 -10.59 8.71 -21.21
CA ILE A 396 -11.81 8.35 -21.95
C ILE A 396 -12.24 9.48 -22.90
N ASN A 397 -11.82 10.73 -22.63
CA ASN A 397 -12.23 11.92 -23.39
C ASN A 397 -11.06 12.59 -24.15
N GLN A 398 -10.52 11.91 -25.17
CA GLN A 398 -9.67 12.55 -26.18
C GLN A 398 -10.47 13.21 -27.29
#